data_AF-A0A424YHT0-F1
#
_entry.id   AF-A0A424YHT0-F1
#
_cell.length_a   1.000
_cell.length_b   1.000
_cell.length_c   1.000
_cell.angle_alpha   90.00
_cell.angle_beta   90.00
_cell.angle_gamma   90.00
#
_symmetry.space_group_name_H-M   'P 1'
#
loop_
_entity.id
_entity.type
_entity.pdbx_description
1 polymer ?
#
loop_
_entity_poly.entity_id
_entity_poly.type
_entity_poly.pdbx_seq_one_letter_code
_entity_poly.pdbx_strand_id
1 'polypeptide(L)'
;TNDQRILDLAHSDLRRARAAGMSIIPTSTGAAKALGQVLPELSGKMDGFALRVPVPTVSVVDLVVELNSQVTAQEVNQAFKEAADGYLKGILDVSDEPLVSADYVGNSYSSIVDSLSTMVTRENMVKVLAWYDNEWAYCCRTLELAAYISEQGL
;
A
#
# COMPACT_ATOMS: atom_id res chain seq x y z
N THR A 1 12.66 6.47 0.18
CA THR A 1 12.39 7.93 -0.02
C THR A 1 13.56 8.79 0.44
N ASN A 2 14.00 9.71 -0.44
CA ASN A 2 15.17 10.58 -0.22
C ASN A 2 14.90 11.87 0.56
N ASP A 3 13.67 12.04 1.04
CA ASP A 3 13.19 13.27 1.69
C ASP A 3 13.34 13.22 3.23
N GLN A 4 13.85 12.10 3.77
CA GLN A 4 14.13 11.93 5.18
C GLN A 4 15.56 12.36 5.55
N ARG A 5 15.74 12.94 6.73
CA ARG A 5 17.01 13.51 7.18
C ARG A 5 17.79 12.53 8.07
N ILE A 6 19.10 12.42 7.87
CA ILE A 6 19.98 11.53 8.66
C ILE A 6 20.16 12.09 10.09
N LEU A 7 20.26 13.40 10.21
CA LEU A 7 20.34 14.14 11.48
C LEU A 7 19.18 15.11 11.58
N ASP A 8 18.93 15.63 12.79
CA ASP A 8 17.93 16.67 13.00
C ASP A 8 18.26 17.92 12.15
N LEU A 9 17.35 18.31 11.25
CA LEU A 9 17.53 19.41 10.29
C LEU A 9 16.21 20.13 10.06
N ALA A 10 16.27 21.44 9.78
CA ALA A 10 15.07 22.24 9.57
C ALA A 10 14.17 21.69 8.45
N HIS A 11 12.87 21.62 8.72
CA HIS A 11 11.84 21.14 7.80
C HIS A 11 10.49 21.80 8.15
N SER A 12 9.62 22.02 7.16
CA SER A 12 8.30 22.65 7.36
C SER A 12 7.37 21.80 8.24
N ASP A 13 7.42 20.49 8.08
CA ASP A 13 6.91 19.51 9.04
C ASP A 13 7.99 19.20 10.10
N LEU A 14 7.77 19.65 11.34
CA LEU A 14 8.69 19.46 12.47
C LEU A 14 8.92 17.99 12.86
N ARG A 15 8.00 17.08 12.52
CA ARG A 15 8.21 15.64 12.75
C ARG A 15 9.24 15.08 11.77
N ARG A 16 9.20 15.56 10.52
CA ARG A 16 10.17 15.22 9.46
C ARG A 16 11.51 15.93 9.60
N ALA A 17 11.62 16.87 10.54
CA ALA A 17 12.87 17.48 10.93
C ALA A 17 13.77 16.55 11.78
N ARG A 18 13.26 15.40 12.24
CA ARG A 18 13.95 14.49 13.15
C ARG A 18 14.74 13.41 12.41
N ALA A 19 15.82 12.92 13.04
CA ALA A 19 16.69 11.88 12.53
C ALA A 19 15.93 10.58 12.21
N ALA A 20 15.82 10.27 10.92
CA ALA A 20 15.01 9.17 10.40
C ALA A 20 15.52 7.78 10.78
N GLY A 21 16.83 7.62 10.93
CA GLY A 21 17.44 6.33 11.32
C GLY A 21 17.10 5.88 12.73
N MET A 22 16.52 6.76 13.56
CA MET A 22 16.28 6.53 14.98
C MET A 22 14.82 6.74 15.40
N SER A 23 13.91 6.95 14.44
CA SER A 23 12.53 7.37 14.72
C SER A 23 11.52 6.67 13.84
N ILE A 24 10.34 6.39 14.43
CA ILE A 24 9.10 6.18 13.68
C ILE A 24 8.41 7.54 13.60
N ILE A 25 8.25 8.07 12.39
CA ILE A 25 7.83 9.46 12.17
C ILE A 25 6.43 9.48 11.55
N PRO A 26 5.39 9.90 12.31
CA PRO A 26 4.06 10.10 11.75
C PRO A 26 4.03 11.28 10.79
N THR A 27 3.40 11.10 9.63
CA THR A 27 3.24 12.14 8.61
C THR A 27 1.92 11.96 7.86
N SER A 28 1.49 12.97 7.13
CA SER A 28 0.29 12.87 6.30
C SER A 28 0.53 12.00 5.08
N THR A 29 -0.54 11.38 4.58
CA THR A 29 -0.55 10.68 3.29
C THR A 29 -1.52 11.34 2.34
N GLY A 30 -1.16 11.44 1.06
CA GLY A 30 -2.08 11.88 0.01
C GLY A 30 -3.03 10.78 -0.47
N ALA A 31 -2.83 9.53 -0.03
CA ALA A 31 -3.52 8.36 -0.57
C ALA A 31 -5.04 8.45 -0.44
N ALA A 32 -5.57 8.79 0.74
CA ALA A 32 -7.02 8.89 0.97
C ALA A 32 -7.68 9.96 0.07
N LYS A 33 -7.01 11.11 -0.09
CA LYS A 33 -7.49 12.19 -0.97
C LYS A 33 -7.47 11.78 -2.44
N ALA A 34 -6.41 11.09 -2.89
CA ALA A 34 -6.30 10.60 -4.26
C ALA A 34 -7.34 9.50 -4.54
N LEU A 35 -7.58 8.61 -3.58
CA LEU A 35 -8.60 7.55 -3.68
C LEU A 35 -9.98 8.12 -3.98
N GLY A 36 -10.40 9.18 -3.29
CA GLY A 36 -11.69 9.83 -3.57
C GLY A 36 -11.80 10.47 -4.96
N GLN A 37 -10.68 10.72 -5.65
CA GLN A 37 -10.66 11.23 -7.02
C GLN A 37 -10.72 10.10 -8.06
N VAL A 38 -10.11 8.96 -7.76
CA VAL A 38 -10.05 7.79 -8.66
C VAL A 38 -11.29 6.91 -8.52
N LEU A 39 -11.80 6.74 -7.30
CA LEU A 39 -12.98 5.96 -6.94
C LEU A 39 -13.98 6.86 -6.20
N PRO A 40 -14.81 7.63 -6.92
CA PRO A 40 -15.72 8.62 -6.34
C PRO A 40 -16.68 8.05 -5.28
N GLU A 41 -17.06 6.78 -5.41
CA GLU A 41 -17.91 6.06 -4.46
C GLU A 41 -17.26 5.84 -3.07
N LEU A 42 -15.93 6.01 -2.98
CA LEU A 42 -15.16 5.98 -1.73
C LEU A 42 -14.85 7.38 -1.18
N SER A 43 -15.27 8.44 -1.88
CA SER A 43 -15.04 9.81 -1.44
C SER A 43 -15.66 10.07 -0.07
N GLY A 44 -14.84 10.54 0.87
CA GLY A 44 -15.24 10.79 2.27
C GLY A 44 -15.43 9.53 3.13
N LYS A 45 -15.18 8.33 2.60
CA LYS A 45 -15.29 7.05 3.35
C LYS A 45 -13.95 6.51 3.83
N MET A 46 -12.84 7.09 3.38
CA MET A 46 -11.49 6.69 3.77
C MET A 46 -10.70 7.87 4.28
N ASP A 47 -9.91 7.63 5.32
CA ASP A 47 -8.92 8.56 5.86
C ASP A 47 -7.69 7.75 6.33
N GLY A 48 -6.57 8.42 6.56
CA GLY A 48 -5.36 7.75 7.02
C GLY A 48 -4.16 8.67 7.17
N PHE A 49 -3.10 8.10 7.73
CA PHE A 49 -1.80 8.74 7.88
C PHE A 49 -0.70 7.73 7.55
N ALA A 50 0.53 8.20 7.44
CA ALA A 50 1.69 7.36 7.19
C ALA A 50 2.63 7.36 8.40
N LEU A 51 3.28 6.22 8.61
CA LEU A 51 4.42 6.08 9.52
C LEU A 51 5.67 5.85 8.68
N ARG A 52 6.61 6.78 8.76
CA ARG A 52 7.94 6.62 8.18
C ARG A 52 8.81 5.86 9.17
N VAL A 53 9.45 4.79 8.71
CA VAL A 53 10.31 3.92 9.52
C VAL A 53 11.72 3.84 8.92
N PRO A 54 12.74 3.40 9.70
CA PRO A 54 14.13 3.27 9.26
C PRO A 54 14.39 2.11 8.26
N VAL A 55 13.52 1.93 7.27
CA VAL A 55 13.64 0.92 6.21
C VAL A 55 13.84 1.63 4.88
N PRO A 56 14.86 1.27 4.07
CA PRO A 56 15.25 2.06 2.89
C PRO A 56 14.21 2.03 1.77
N THR A 57 13.61 0.86 1.52
CA THR A 57 12.57 0.65 0.51
C THR A 57 11.62 -0.47 0.94
N VAL A 58 10.57 -0.67 0.16
CA VAL A 58 9.37 -1.44 0.50
C VAL A 58 8.55 -0.77 1.59
N SER A 59 7.27 -0.66 1.31
CA SER A 59 6.25 -0.10 2.20
C SER A 59 5.12 -1.10 2.37
N VAL A 60 4.29 -0.88 3.38
CA VAL A 60 3.10 -1.69 3.65
C VAL A 60 1.90 -0.78 3.87
N VAL A 61 0.77 -1.17 3.32
CA VAL A 61 -0.55 -0.59 3.65
C VAL A 61 -1.16 -1.44 4.77
N ASP A 62 -1.63 -0.77 5.82
CA ASP A 62 -2.47 -1.37 6.86
C ASP A 62 -3.88 -0.81 6.69
N LEU A 63 -4.74 -1.57 6.00
CA LEU A 63 -6.10 -1.16 5.65
C LEU A 63 -7.08 -1.78 6.63
N VAL A 64 -7.87 -0.93 7.30
CA VAL A 64 -9.00 -1.36 8.14
C VAL A 64 -10.29 -0.81 7.56
N VAL A 65 -11.26 -1.69 7.30
CA VAL A 65 -12.55 -1.33 6.69
C VAL A 65 -13.69 -2.07 7.37
N GLU A 66 -14.86 -1.44 7.38
CA GLU A 66 -16.12 -2.07 7.77
C GLU A 66 -16.89 -2.46 6.50
N LEU A 67 -17.28 -3.73 6.39
CA LEU A 67 -18.05 -4.27 5.29
C LEU A 67 -19.55 -4.31 5.64
N ASN A 68 -20.39 -4.22 4.61
CA ASN A 68 -21.84 -4.37 4.75
C ASN A 68 -22.29 -5.84 4.86
N SER A 69 -21.36 -6.78 4.70
CA SER A 69 -21.59 -8.22 4.76
C SER A 69 -20.70 -8.84 5.83
N GLN A 70 -21.19 -9.93 6.41
CA GLN A 70 -20.36 -10.78 7.26
C GLN A 70 -19.41 -11.61 6.39
N VAL A 71 -18.16 -11.72 6.83
CA VAL A 71 -17.09 -12.43 6.14
C VAL A 71 -16.15 -13.11 7.14
N THR A 72 -15.36 -14.04 6.64
CA THR A 72 -14.23 -14.68 7.31
C THR A 72 -12.91 -14.25 6.68
N ALA A 73 -11.79 -14.43 7.39
CA ALA A 73 -10.47 -14.12 6.85
C ALA A 73 -10.16 -14.96 5.58
N GLN A 74 -10.65 -16.20 5.54
CA GLN A 74 -10.51 -17.10 4.40
C GLN A 74 -11.27 -16.57 3.17
N GLU A 75 -12.51 -16.10 3.34
CA GLU A 75 -13.29 -15.50 2.24
C GLU A 75 -12.65 -14.22 1.72
N VAL A 76 -12.12 -13.37 2.61
CA VAL A 76 -11.38 -12.16 2.22
C VAL A 76 -10.13 -12.53 1.41
N ASN A 77 -9.31 -13.45 1.91
CA ASN A 77 -8.10 -13.89 1.21
C ASN A 77 -8.43 -14.54 -0.14
N GLN A 78 -9.51 -15.33 -0.20
CA GLN A 78 -9.96 -15.96 -1.45
C GLN A 78 -10.40 -14.92 -2.48
N ALA A 79 -11.14 -13.88 -2.06
CA ALA A 79 -11.53 -12.79 -2.95
C ALA A 79 -10.31 -12.05 -3.54
N PHE A 80 -9.25 -11.83 -2.75
CA PHE A 80 -8.01 -11.26 -3.26
C PHE A 80 -7.29 -12.20 -4.23
N LYS A 81 -7.26 -13.51 -3.96
CA LYS A 81 -6.66 -14.49 -4.87
C LYS A 81 -7.39 -14.55 -6.21
N GLU A 82 -8.72 -14.55 -6.20
CA GLU A 82 -9.53 -14.50 -7.42
C GLU A 82 -9.30 -13.22 -8.22
N ALA A 83 -9.16 -12.07 -7.54
CA ALA A 83 -8.83 -10.81 -8.20
C ALA A 83 -7.42 -10.83 -8.81
N ALA A 84 -6.43 -11.36 -8.08
CA ALA A 84 -5.04 -11.51 -8.51
C ALA A 84 -4.91 -12.46 -9.71
N ASP A 85 -5.64 -13.56 -9.73
CA ASP A 85 -5.66 -14.51 -10.86
C ASP A 85 -6.51 -14.02 -12.04
N GLY A 86 -7.41 -13.07 -11.80
CA GLY A 86 -8.38 -12.54 -12.76
C GLY A 86 -8.04 -11.15 -13.28
N TYR A 87 -8.88 -10.18 -12.95
CA TYR A 87 -8.86 -8.84 -13.55
C TYR A 87 -7.70 -7.95 -13.06
N LEU A 88 -6.99 -8.34 -12.00
CA LEU A 88 -5.78 -7.67 -11.50
C LEU A 88 -4.50 -8.47 -11.73
N LYS A 89 -4.52 -9.44 -12.65
CA LYS A 89 -3.35 -10.24 -12.97
C LYS A 89 -2.16 -9.38 -13.39
N GLY A 90 -1.02 -9.61 -12.74
CA GLY A 90 0.21 -8.82 -12.93
C GLY A 90 0.26 -7.50 -12.14
N ILE A 91 -0.83 -7.13 -11.45
CA ILE A 91 -0.95 -5.90 -10.65
C ILE A 91 -1.08 -6.23 -9.16
N LEU A 92 -1.94 -7.19 -8.81
CA LEU A 92 -2.15 -7.71 -7.46
C LEU A 92 -1.56 -9.12 -7.34
N ASP A 93 -1.00 -9.42 -6.18
CA ASP A 93 -0.60 -10.76 -5.77
C ASP A 93 -1.05 -11.05 -4.34
N VAL A 94 -1.03 -12.31 -3.93
CA VAL A 94 -1.34 -12.75 -2.56
C VAL A 94 -0.28 -13.74 -2.10
N SER A 95 0.40 -13.43 -0.99
CA SER A 95 1.39 -14.31 -0.39
C SER A 95 0.81 -15.05 0.82
N ASP A 96 0.98 -16.37 0.81
CA ASP A 96 0.74 -17.25 1.97
C ASP A 96 2.04 -17.59 2.72
N GLU A 97 3.15 -16.95 2.36
CA GLU A 97 4.48 -17.21 2.92
C GLU A 97 4.82 -16.24 4.07
N PRO A 98 5.55 -16.69 5.11
CA PRO A 98 5.93 -15.85 6.25
C PRO A 98 7.10 -14.93 5.92
N LEU A 99 6.90 -14.01 4.96
CA LEU A 99 7.89 -13.08 4.44
C LEU A 99 7.95 -11.78 5.24
N VAL A 100 9.02 -11.01 5.02
CA VAL A 100 9.23 -9.67 5.58
C VAL A 100 9.45 -8.63 4.47
N SER A 101 9.51 -7.34 4.83
CA SER A 101 9.62 -6.25 3.85
C SER A 101 10.77 -6.42 2.85
N ALA A 102 11.91 -6.92 3.28
CA ALA A 102 13.09 -7.09 2.43
C ALA A 102 12.89 -8.12 1.30
N ASP A 103 11.97 -9.08 1.46
CA ASP A 103 11.70 -10.11 0.45
C ASP A 103 10.93 -9.56 -0.76
N TYR A 104 10.34 -8.37 -0.64
CA TYR A 104 9.57 -7.71 -1.70
C TYR A 104 10.39 -6.68 -2.50
N VAL A 105 11.69 -6.52 -2.22
CA VAL A 105 12.55 -5.58 -2.96
C VAL A 105 12.62 -5.98 -4.43
N GLY A 106 12.30 -5.04 -5.32
CA GLY A 106 12.27 -5.29 -6.77
C GLY A 106 11.07 -6.10 -7.25
N ASN A 107 10.09 -6.36 -6.39
CA ASN A 107 8.84 -7.00 -6.79
C ASN A 107 8.01 -6.02 -7.64
N SER A 108 7.53 -6.49 -8.80
CA SER A 108 6.82 -5.66 -9.78
C SER A 108 5.31 -5.52 -9.53
N TYR A 109 4.72 -6.27 -8.59
CA TYR A 109 3.30 -6.13 -8.27
C TYR A 109 3.04 -4.82 -7.52
N SER A 110 1.94 -4.15 -7.83
CA SER A 110 1.53 -2.91 -7.16
C SER A 110 1.05 -3.13 -5.74
N SER A 111 0.61 -4.34 -5.42
CA SER A 111 0.15 -4.71 -4.10
C SER A 111 0.27 -6.23 -3.94
N ILE A 112 0.86 -6.67 -2.83
CA ILE A 112 0.94 -8.08 -2.46
C ILE A 112 0.27 -8.25 -1.10
N VAL A 113 -0.89 -8.88 -1.07
CA VAL A 113 -1.64 -9.11 0.18
C VAL A 113 -0.94 -10.18 1.01
N ASP A 114 -0.68 -9.86 2.28
CA ASP A 114 -0.16 -10.79 3.26
C ASP A 114 -1.33 -11.57 3.88
N SER A 115 -1.57 -12.77 3.37
CA SER A 115 -2.77 -13.55 3.71
C SER A 115 -2.75 -14.04 5.16
N LEU A 116 -1.54 -14.19 5.74
CA LEU A 116 -1.32 -14.61 7.12
C LEU A 116 -1.70 -13.50 8.12
N SER A 117 -1.68 -12.25 7.66
CA SER A 117 -1.97 -11.06 8.46
C SER A 117 -3.41 -10.56 8.36
N THR A 118 -4.26 -11.18 7.53
CA THR A 118 -5.67 -10.82 7.40
C THR A 118 -6.43 -11.11 8.69
N MET A 119 -7.14 -10.11 9.21
CA MET A 119 -7.93 -10.23 10.43
C MET A 119 -9.37 -9.83 10.16
N VAL A 120 -10.31 -10.55 10.78
CA VAL A 120 -11.72 -10.17 10.81
C VAL A 120 -12.20 -10.11 12.25
N THR A 121 -12.79 -8.99 12.63
CA THR A 121 -13.37 -8.75 13.96
C THR A 121 -14.84 -8.37 13.80
N ARG A 122 -15.71 -8.80 14.72
CA ARG A 122 -17.17 -8.57 14.65
C ARG A 122 -17.81 -9.04 13.32
N GLU A 123 -17.19 -10.03 12.68
CA GLU A 123 -17.63 -10.62 11.40
C GLU A 123 -17.67 -9.67 10.20
N ASN A 124 -17.51 -8.34 10.36
CA ASN A 124 -17.58 -7.39 9.25
C ASN A 124 -16.48 -6.32 9.26
N MET A 125 -15.66 -6.23 10.32
CA MET A 125 -14.51 -5.33 10.37
C MET A 125 -13.26 -6.08 9.94
N VAL A 126 -12.75 -5.74 8.78
CA VAL A 126 -11.63 -6.43 8.13
C VAL A 126 -10.39 -5.58 8.19
N LYS A 127 -9.27 -6.20 8.53
CA LYS A 127 -7.92 -5.64 8.41
C LYS A 127 -7.11 -6.46 7.42
N VAL A 128 -6.44 -5.79 6.49
CA VAL A 128 -5.55 -6.39 5.49
C VAL A 128 -4.22 -5.65 5.49
N LEU A 129 -3.13 -6.41 5.48
CA LEU A 129 -1.80 -5.89 5.16
C LEU A 129 -1.47 -6.16 3.70
N ALA A 130 -0.93 -5.16 3.01
CA ALA A 130 -0.46 -5.33 1.65
C ALA A 130 0.89 -4.64 1.42
N TRP A 131 1.88 -5.43 1.02
CA TRP A 131 3.24 -4.99 0.71
C TRP A 131 3.30 -4.39 -0.69
N TYR A 132 4.24 -3.46 -0.89
CA TYR A 132 4.59 -2.95 -2.20
C TYR A 132 5.99 -2.34 -2.18
N ASP A 133 6.79 -2.61 -3.21
CA ASP A 133 8.00 -1.84 -3.44
C ASP A 133 7.60 -0.44 -3.94
N ASN A 134 7.66 0.54 -3.03
CA ASN A 134 7.24 1.92 -3.30
C ASN A 134 8.13 2.65 -4.34
N GLU A 135 9.24 2.07 -4.77
CA GLU A 135 10.09 2.61 -5.82
C GLU A 135 9.92 1.79 -7.11
N TRP A 136 10.13 0.48 -7.05
CA TRP A 136 10.15 -0.37 -8.23
C TRP A 136 8.76 -0.58 -8.85
N ALA A 137 7.77 -1.01 -8.06
CA ALA A 137 6.44 -1.30 -8.59
C ALA A 137 5.78 -0.05 -9.18
N TYR A 138 5.98 1.10 -8.56
CA TYR A 138 5.49 2.38 -9.08
C TYR A 138 6.17 2.77 -10.41
N CYS A 139 7.48 2.53 -10.55
CA CYS A 139 8.18 2.72 -11.82
C CYS A 139 7.60 1.82 -12.92
N CYS A 140 7.34 0.54 -12.63
CA CYS A 140 6.71 -0.39 -13.58
C CYS A 140 5.36 0.13 -14.06
N ARG A 141 4.46 0.54 -13.14
CA ARG A 141 3.15 1.10 -13.50
C ARG A 141 3.25 2.38 -14.33
N THR A 142 4.23 3.22 -14.04
CA THR A 142 4.47 4.46 -14.80
C THR A 142 4.89 4.16 -16.24
N LEU A 143 5.77 3.17 -16.44
CA LEU A 143 6.19 2.72 -17.77
C LEU A 143 5.04 2.09 -18.55
N GLU A 144 4.25 1.25 -17.90
CA GLU A 144 3.05 0.63 -18.51
C GLU A 144 2.03 1.68 -18.92
N LEU A 145 1.79 2.70 -18.08
CA LEU A 145 0.92 3.81 -18.42
C LEU A 145 1.45 4.61 -19.61
N ALA A 146 2.76 4.87 -19.67
CA ALA A 146 3.36 5.56 -20.80
C ALA A 146 3.24 4.76 -22.11
N ALA A 147 3.45 3.45 -22.04
CA ALA A 147 3.25 2.55 -23.18
C ALA A 147 1.78 2.56 -23.63
N TYR A 148 0.84 2.45 -22.69
CA TYR A 148 -0.60 2.55 -22.98
C TYR A 148 -0.97 3.86 -23.67
N ILE A 149 -0.48 5.00 -23.17
CA ILE A 149 -0.73 6.32 -23.77
C ILE A 149 -0.19 6.40 -25.20
N SER A 150 1.01 5.86 -25.44
CA SER A 150 1.61 5.76 -26.78
C SER A 150 0.75 4.94 -27.74
N GLU A 151 0.22 3.81 -27.29
CA GLU A 151 -0.70 2.97 -28.08
C GLU A 151 -2.02 3.67 -28.42
N GLN A 152 -2.44 4.67 -27.64
CA GLN A 152 -3.63 5.49 -27.93
C GLN A 152 -3.37 6.59 -28.98
N GLY A 153 -2.15 6.72 -29.52
CA GLY A 153 -1.85 7.58 -30.67
C GLY A 153 -1.34 8.98 -30.33
N LEU A 154 -0.56 9.10 -29.24
CA LEU A 154 0.29 10.28 -28.97
C LEU A 154 1.67 10.14 -29.58
#